data_AF-A0AB39NQ74-F1
#
_entry.id   AF-A0AB39NQ74-F1
#
_cell.length_a   1.000
_cell.length_b   1.000
_cell.length_c   1.000
_cell.angle_alpha   90.00
_cell.angle_beta   90.00
_cell.angle_gamma   90.00
#
_symmetry.space_group_name_H-M   'P 1'
#
loop_
_entity.id
_entity.type
_entity.pdbx_description
1 polymer ?
#
loop_
_entity_poly.entity_id
_entity_poly.type
_entity_poly.pdbx_seq_one_letter_code
_entity_poly.pdbx_strand_id
1 'polypeptide(L)'
;MYEPIRSKSVHSTMAGPDDFPHRSREEELDIQLAGHLAALLAVTDELRVTAPSADLDTAAERLTQEITRLRGGRTPARATTSSRGREADATALHRRAHALAGRALVVAASRADTAAAILAAERMDAHTAALKPRPLASSAH
;
A
#
# COMPACT_ATOMS: atom_id res chain seq x y z
N MET A 1 10.81 58.73 34.37
CA MET A 1 9.35 58.49 34.53
C MET A 1 8.98 57.35 33.62
N TYR A 2 8.43 56.29 34.20
CA TYR A 2 8.06 55.04 33.53
C TYR A 2 6.76 55.28 32.76
N GLU A 3 6.71 54.97 31.47
CA GLU A 3 5.43 54.67 30.82
C GLU A 3 5.41 53.17 30.50
N PRO A 4 4.53 52.39 31.14
CA PRO A 4 4.38 50.99 30.79
C PRO A 4 3.59 50.92 29.49
N ILE A 5 4.17 50.26 28.48
CA ILE A 5 3.47 49.91 27.25
C ILE A 5 2.30 49.00 27.64
N ARG A 6 1.06 49.53 27.60
CA ARG A 6 -0.16 48.71 27.55
C ARG A 6 -0.17 47.99 26.21
N SER A 7 0.51 46.85 26.12
CA SER A 7 0.25 45.89 25.05
C SER A 7 -1.16 45.34 25.27
N LYS A 8 -2.08 45.77 24.41
CA LYS A 8 -3.38 45.10 24.25
C LYS A 8 -3.07 43.67 23.81
N SER A 9 -3.27 42.72 24.72
CA SER A 9 -3.52 41.33 24.39
C SER A 9 -4.86 41.25 23.67
N VAL A 10 -4.82 41.08 22.35
CA VAL A 10 -5.91 40.69 21.43
C VAL A 10 -5.20 40.63 20.07
N HIS A 11 -4.80 39.48 19.55
CA HIS A 11 -5.67 38.47 18.99
C HIS A 11 -5.12 37.07 19.30
N SER A 12 -5.68 36.40 20.32
CA SER A 12 -5.93 34.97 20.17
C SER A 12 -6.97 34.88 19.05
N THR A 13 -6.53 34.53 17.85
CA THR A 13 -7.45 33.99 16.86
C THR A 13 -7.99 32.72 17.48
N MET A 14 -9.18 32.84 18.07
CA MET A 14 -10.07 31.73 18.34
C MET A 14 -10.34 31.09 16.99
N ALA A 15 -9.48 30.19 16.56
CA ALA A 15 -9.87 29.13 15.65
C ALA A 15 -10.99 28.41 16.40
N GLY A 16 -12.22 28.58 15.92
CA GLY A 16 -13.38 27.87 16.45
C GLY A 16 -13.11 26.36 16.49
N PRO A 17 -13.76 25.62 17.39
CA PRO A 17 -13.66 24.17 17.38
C PRO A 17 -14.20 23.65 16.04
N ASP A 18 -13.42 22.80 15.37
CA ASP A 18 -13.85 21.91 14.29
C ASP A 18 -14.11 22.50 12.88
N ASP A 19 -13.08 23.03 12.20
CA ASP A 19 -13.19 23.26 10.74
C ASP A 19 -11.93 22.86 9.93
N PHE A 20 -11.27 21.79 10.36
CA PHE A 20 -10.39 21.01 9.50
C PHE A 20 -11.09 19.71 9.14
N PRO A 21 -11.07 19.25 7.86
CA PRO A 21 -11.61 17.95 7.51
C PRO A 21 -10.69 16.86 8.10
N HIS A 22 -10.89 16.54 9.38
CA HIS A 22 -10.20 15.45 10.04
C HIS A 22 -10.81 14.14 9.55
N ARG A 23 -10.17 13.51 8.56
CA ARG A 23 -10.40 12.09 8.34
C ARG A 23 -10.04 11.37 9.64
N SER A 24 -10.84 10.38 10.02
CA SER A 24 -10.51 9.56 11.18
C SER A 24 -9.19 8.83 10.90
N ARG A 25 -8.38 8.56 11.94
CA ARG A 25 -7.15 7.76 11.80
C ARG A 25 -7.38 6.45 11.05
N GLU A 26 -8.52 5.79 11.31
CA GLU A 26 -8.91 4.57 10.61
C GLU A 26 -9.11 4.81 9.11
N GLU A 27 -9.76 5.89 8.72
CA GLU A 27 -9.95 6.26 7.31
C GLU A 27 -8.62 6.61 6.63
N GLU A 28 -7.68 7.23 7.35
CA GLU A 28 -6.33 7.46 6.83
C GLU A 28 -5.59 6.15 6.57
N LEU A 29 -5.69 5.19 7.50
CA LEU A 29 -5.12 3.85 7.34
C LEU A 29 -5.77 3.08 6.19
N ASP A 30 -7.09 3.23 5.96
CA ASP A 30 -7.78 2.65 4.80
C ASP A 30 -7.23 3.18 3.48
N ILE A 31 -7.07 4.50 3.37
CA ILE A 31 -6.52 5.14 2.17
C ILE A 31 -5.10 4.65 1.94
N GLN A 32 -4.29 4.62 3.00
CA GLN A 32 -2.91 4.18 2.92
C GLN A 32 -2.84 2.71 2.50
N LEU A 33 -3.63 1.83 3.12
CA LEU A 33 -3.66 0.41 2.80
C LEU A 33 -4.13 0.17 1.36
N ALA A 34 -5.21 0.81 0.94
CA ALA A 34 -5.71 0.73 -0.43
C ALA A 34 -4.69 1.26 -1.46
N GLY A 35 -3.89 2.26 -1.09
CA GLY A 35 -2.78 2.77 -1.91
C GLY A 35 -1.65 1.76 -2.08
N HIS A 36 -1.23 1.11 -0.99
CA HIS A 36 -0.19 0.08 -1.03
C HIS A 36 -0.63 -1.17 -1.80
N LEU A 37 -1.87 -1.63 -1.58
CA LEU A 37 -2.43 -2.76 -2.31
C LEU A 37 -2.60 -2.46 -3.81
N ALA A 38 -2.98 -1.23 -4.18
CA ALA A 38 -3.05 -0.82 -5.59
C ALA A 38 -1.66 -0.78 -6.25
N ALA A 39 -0.64 -0.30 -5.54
CA ALA A 39 0.74 -0.36 -6.03
C ALA A 39 1.24 -1.81 -6.19
N LEU A 40 0.86 -2.71 -5.27
CA LEU A 40 1.18 -4.13 -5.36
C LEU A 40 0.46 -4.80 -6.55
N LEU A 41 -0.81 -4.46 -6.78
CA LEU A 41 -1.57 -4.93 -7.94
C LEU A 41 -0.90 -4.51 -9.25
N ALA A 42 -0.49 -3.25 -9.38
CA ALA A 42 0.20 -2.78 -10.59
C ALA A 42 1.48 -3.57 -10.89
N VAL A 43 2.29 -3.88 -9.86
CA VAL A 43 3.49 -4.72 -10.03
C VAL A 43 3.13 -6.18 -10.34
N THR A 44 2.04 -6.69 -9.77
CA THR A 44 1.50 -8.02 -10.10
C THR A 44 1.06 -8.09 -11.56
N ASP A 45 0.40 -7.06 -12.10
CA ASP A 45 0.00 -7.00 -13.51
C ASP A 45 1.22 -6.90 -14.44
N GLU A 46 2.26 -6.15 -14.07
CA GLU A 46 3.55 -6.15 -14.78
C GLU A 46 4.17 -7.56 -14.79
N LEU A 47 4.17 -8.27 -13.65
CA LEU A 47 4.64 -9.65 -13.57
C LEU A 47 3.82 -10.61 -14.44
N ARG A 48 2.50 -10.43 -14.54
CA ARG A 48 1.64 -11.26 -15.40
C ARG A 48 1.97 -11.12 -16.88
N VAL A 49 2.42 -9.93 -17.30
CA VAL A 49 2.89 -9.70 -18.68
C VAL A 49 4.27 -10.33 -18.90
N THR A 50 5.18 -10.22 -17.92
CA THR A 50 6.57 -10.72 -18.06
C THR A 50 6.69 -12.24 -17.87
N ALA A 51 5.96 -12.82 -16.91
CA ALA A 51 6.02 -14.22 -16.53
C ALA A 51 4.64 -14.71 -16.06
N PRO A 52 3.72 -15.03 -17.00
CA PRO A 52 2.35 -15.43 -16.68
C PRO A 52 2.28 -16.65 -15.75
N SER A 53 1.40 -16.62 -14.76
CA SER A 53 1.06 -17.78 -13.94
C SER A 53 -0.33 -17.64 -13.31
N ALA A 54 -1.01 -18.77 -13.12
CA ALA A 54 -2.36 -18.82 -12.55
C ALA A 54 -2.42 -18.25 -11.11
N ASP A 55 -1.32 -18.38 -10.36
CA ASP A 55 -1.20 -17.81 -9.01
C ASP A 55 -1.21 -16.27 -9.04
N LEU A 56 -0.59 -15.66 -10.05
CA LEU A 56 -0.61 -14.20 -10.23
C LEU A 56 -1.98 -13.70 -10.68
N ASP A 57 -2.70 -14.45 -11.51
CA ASP A 57 -4.09 -14.13 -11.89
C ASP A 57 -5.00 -14.12 -10.67
N THR A 58 -4.94 -15.20 -9.87
CA THR A 58 -5.69 -15.33 -8.62
C THR A 58 -5.33 -14.23 -7.62
N ALA A 59 -4.03 -13.89 -7.52
CA ALA A 59 -3.58 -12.80 -6.67
C ALA A 59 -4.13 -11.44 -7.10
N ALA A 60 -4.13 -11.14 -8.41
CA ALA A 60 -4.65 -9.89 -8.95
C ALA A 60 -6.16 -9.73 -8.65
N GLU A 61 -6.93 -10.80 -8.77
CA GLU A 61 -8.36 -10.81 -8.42
C GLU A 61 -8.59 -10.53 -6.93
N ARG A 62 -7.88 -11.25 -6.04
CA ARG A 62 -8.01 -11.06 -4.59
C ARG A 62 -7.59 -9.65 -4.17
N LEU A 63 -6.51 -9.11 -4.74
CA LEU A 63 -6.07 -7.73 -4.50
C LEU A 63 -7.12 -6.71 -4.96
N THR A 64 -7.74 -6.92 -6.12
CA THR A 64 -8.79 -6.03 -6.64
C THR A 64 -10.03 -6.02 -5.74
N GLN A 65 -10.46 -7.20 -5.28
CA GLN A 65 -11.57 -7.33 -4.33
C GLN A 65 -11.28 -6.58 -3.03
N GLU A 66 -10.07 -6.74 -2.49
CA GLU A 66 -9.65 -6.11 -1.24
C GLU A 66 -9.56 -4.58 -1.36
N ILE A 67 -8.98 -4.08 -2.45
CA ILE A 67 -8.94 -2.64 -2.75
C ILE A 67 -10.36 -2.06 -2.85
N THR A 68 -11.27 -2.79 -3.50
CA THR A 68 -12.66 -2.36 -3.66
C THR A 68 -13.37 -2.30 -2.31
N ARG A 69 -13.18 -3.31 -1.45
CA ARG A 69 -13.70 -3.36 -0.08
C ARG A 69 -13.24 -2.16 0.74
N LEU A 70 -11.94 -1.87 0.77
CA LEU A 70 -11.35 -0.76 1.52
C LEU A 70 -11.81 0.61 1.03
N ARG A 71 -12.03 0.74 -0.28
CA ARG A 71 -12.52 1.99 -0.87
C ARG A 71 -13.99 2.24 -0.57
N GLY A 72 -14.80 1.21 -0.34
CA GLY A 72 -16.24 1.36 -0.07
C GLY A 72 -16.96 2.18 -1.15
N GLY A 73 -16.53 2.05 -2.41
CA GLY A 73 -17.04 2.84 -3.54
C GLY A 73 -16.49 4.27 -3.67
N ARG A 74 -15.61 4.74 -2.77
CA ARG A 74 -15.01 6.07 -2.82
C ARG A 74 -13.88 6.15 -3.85
N THR A 75 -13.91 7.18 -4.70
CA THR A 75 -12.83 7.45 -5.67
C THR A 75 -11.57 7.91 -4.93
N PRO A 76 -10.38 7.33 -5.21
CA PRO A 76 -9.16 7.72 -4.53
C PRO A 76 -8.84 9.20 -4.77
N ALA A 77 -8.43 9.89 -3.71
CA ALA A 77 -7.80 11.21 -3.80
C ALA A 77 -6.40 11.03 -4.42
N ARG A 78 -6.36 10.91 -5.75
CA ARG A 78 -5.19 10.87 -6.65
C ARG A 78 -3.94 10.19 -6.06
N ALA A 79 -3.87 8.87 -6.15
CA ALA A 79 -2.60 8.15 -6.07
C ALA A 79 -2.04 8.00 -7.50
N THR A 80 -1.19 8.93 -7.93
CA THR A 80 -0.43 8.77 -9.18
C THR A 80 0.76 7.84 -8.93
N THR A 81 0.55 6.54 -9.06
CA THR A 81 1.66 5.60 -9.23
C THR A 81 2.04 5.55 -10.70
N SER A 82 3.05 6.33 -11.09
CA SER A 82 3.69 6.14 -12.40
C SER A 82 4.66 4.96 -12.29
N SER A 83 4.33 3.80 -12.88
CA SER A 83 5.39 2.90 -13.35
C SER A 83 5.72 3.31 -14.78
N ARG A 84 6.83 4.03 -14.93
CA ARG A 84 7.39 4.33 -16.25
C ARG A 84 8.46 3.30 -16.57
N GLY A 85 8.21 2.60 -17.68
CA GLY A 85 9.11 1.84 -18.56
C GLY A 85 10.52 1.54 -18.07
N ARG A 86 10.76 0.25 -17.83
CA ARG A 86 11.98 -0.48 -18.21
C ARG A 86 11.54 -1.90 -18.53
N GLU A 87 12.25 -2.60 -19.42
CA GLU A 87 12.17 -4.07 -19.48
C GLU A 87 12.45 -4.59 -18.07
N ALA A 88 11.39 -5.03 -17.41
CA ALA A 88 11.42 -5.30 -16.00
C ALA A 88 11.84 -6.75 -15.80
N ASP A 89 13.05 -6.93 -15.29
CA ASP A 89 13.52 -8.22 -14.78
C ASP A 89 12.48 -8.74 -13.76
N ALA A 90 11.94 -9.94 -14.02
CA ALA A 90 10.96 -10.59 -13.15
C ALA A 90 11.46 -10.70 -11.70
N THR A 91 12.76 -10.88 -11.50
CA THR A 91 13.38 -10.90 -10.17
C THR A 91 13.25 -9.55 -9.47
N ALA A 92 13.51 -8.45 -10.19
CA ALA A 92 13.38 -7.10 -9.65
C ALA A 92 11.90 -6.77 -9.33
N LEU A 93 10.97 -7.21 -10.17
CA LEU A 93 9.54 -7.08 -9.93
C LEU A 93 9.09 -7.85 -8.67
N HIS A 94 9.53 -9.10 -8.50
CA HIS A 94 9.22 -9.88 -7.29
C HIS A 94 9.78 -9.23 -6.01
N ARG A 95 11.01 -8.67 -6.04
CA ARG A 95 11.56 -7.92 -4.90
C ARG A 95 10.73 -6.67 -4.57
N ARG A 96 10.32 -5.91 -5.59
CA ARG A 96 9.47 -4.73 -5.43
C ARG A 96 8.11 -5.10 -4.85
N ALA A 97 7.50 -6.16 -5.38
CA ALA A 97 6.21 -6.67 -4.92
C ALA A 97 6.30 -7.14 -3.46
N HIS A 98 7.35 -7.88 -3.09
CA HIS A 98 7.63 -8.28 -1.71
C HIS A 98 7.71 -7.07 -0.76
N ALA A 99 8.46 -6.02 -1.14
CA ALA A 99 8.57 -4.81 -0.31
C ALA A 99 7.24 -4.06 -0.16
N LEU A 100 6.42 -4.01 -1.22
CA LEU A 100 5.08 -3.42 -1.15
C LEU A 100 4.13 -4.23 -0.26
N ALA A 101 4.17 -5.56 -0.35
CA ALA A 101 3.42 -6.46 0.52
C ALA A 101 3.79 -6.27 2.00
N GLY A 102 5.08 -6.13 2.32
CA GLY A 102 5.53 -5.82 3.69
C GLY A 102 4.99 -4.49 4.22
N ARG A 103 4.94 -3.43 3.40
CA ARG A 103 4.34 -2.15 3.79
C ARG A 103 2.83 -2.28 4.01
N ALA A 104 2.13 -2.98 3.13
CA ALA A 104 0.70 -3.24 3.29
C ALA A 104 0.40 -4.03 4.58
N LEU A 105 1.23 -5.02 4.92
CA LEU A 105 1.11 -5.81 6.14
C LEU A 105 1.19 -4.96 7.40
N VAL A 106 2.15 -4.04 7.49
CA VAL A 106 2.30 -3.14 8.66
C VAL A 106 1.08 -2.23 8.83
N VAL A 107 0.55 -1.69 7.73
CA VAL A 107 -0.62 -0.81 7.76
C VAL A 107 -1.88 -1.60 8.13
N ALA A 108 -2.06 -2.80 7.56
CA ALA A 108 -3.17 -3.69 7.89
C ALA A 108 -3.15 -4.09 9.37
N ALA A 109 -1.98 -4.46 9.91
CA ALA A 109 -1.82 -4.76 11.33
C ALA A 109 -2.12 -3.55 12.22
N SER A 110 -1.69 -2.35 11.82
CA SER A 110 -1.95 -1.11 12.56
C SER A 110 -3.43 -0.71 12.61
N ARG A 111 -4.22 -1.18 11.63
CA ARG A 111 -5.67 -1.05 11.56
C ARG A 111 -6.41 -2.20 12.26
N ALA A 112 -5.71 -3.28 12.63
CA ALA A 112 -6.30 -4.56 13.01
C ALA A 112 -7.16 -5.20 11.91
N ASP A 113 -6.80 -4.95 10.63
CA ASP A 113 -7.44 -5.58 9.49
C ASP A 113 -6.80 -6.93 9.19
N THR A 114 -7.31 -7.97 9.85
CA THR A 114 -6.77 -9.33 9.76
C THR A 114 -6.85 -9.90 8.34
N ALA A 115 -7.91 -9.60 7.59
CA ALA A 115 -8.08 -10.10 6.23
C ALA A 115 -7.01 -9.54 5.29
N ALA A 116 -6.80 -8.22 5.34
CA ALA A 116 -5.75 -7.58 4.55
C ALA A 116 -4.34 -7.99 5.01
N ALA A 117 -4.14 -8.20 6.32
CA ALA A 117 -2.87 -8.66 6.85
C ALA A 117 -2.52 -10.07 6.35
N ILE A 118 -3.47 -11.00 6.37
CA ILE A 118 -3.29 -12.37 5.83
C ILE A 118 -2.97 -12.30 4.34
N LEU A 119 -3.74 -11.54 3.56
CA LEU A 119 -3.49 -11.40 2.12
C LEU A 119 -2.08 -10.83 1.85
N ALA A 120 -1.65 -9.80 2.58
CA ALA A 120 -0.33 -9.22 2.43
C ALA A 120 0.79 -10.22 2.78
N ALA A 121 0.63 -10.99 3.86
CA ALA A 121 1.58 -12.04 4.25
C ALA A 121 1.69 -13.15 3.18
N GLU A 122 0.56 -13.66 2.69
CA GLU A 122 0.54 -14.67 1.62
C GLU A 122 1.25 -14.18 0.34
N ARG A 123 1.10 -12.90 0.00
CA ARG A 123 1.78 -12.31 -1.17
C ARG A 123 3.27 -12.12 -0.94
N MET A 124 3.66 -11.71 0.26
CA MET A 124 5.06 -11.65 0.66
C MET A 124 5.75 -13.03 0.55
N ASP A 125 5.10 -14.09 1.04
CA ASP A 125 5.61 -15.46 0.95
C ASP A 125 5.70 -15.95 -0.50
N ALA A 126 4.68 -15.69 -1.32
CA ALA A 126 4.69 -16.06 -2.74
C ALA A 126 5.84 -15.38 -3.52
N HIS A 127 6.08 -14.08 -3.28
CA HIS A 127 7.20 -13.39 -3.90
C HIS A 127 8.56 -13.87 -3.36
N THR A 128 8.63 -14.24 -2.08
CA THR A 128 9.83 -14.88 -1.51
C THR A 128 10.11 -16.22 -2.18
N ALA A 129 9.08 -17.05 -2.38
CA ALA A 129 9.20 -18.33 -3.05
C ALA A 129 9.67 -18.17 -4.51
N ALA A 130 9.13 -17.19 -5.24
CA ALA A 130 9.53 -16.89 -6.61
C ALA A 130 10.98 -16.40 -6.74
N LEU A 131 11.54 -15.79 -5.69
CA LEU A 131 12.94 -15.35 -5.64
C LEU A 131 13.92 -16.48 -5.30
N LYS A 132 13.44 -17.63 -4.81
CA LYS A 132 14.33 -18.76 -4.53
C LYS A 132 14.78 -19.38 -5.85
N PRO A 133 16.09 -19.60 -6.05
CA PRO A 133 16.56 -20.35 -7.21
C PRO A 133 15.89 -21.73 -7.17
N ARG A 134 15.19 -22.09 -8.26
CA ARG A 134 14.63 -23.43 -8.44
C ARG A 134 15.81 -24.40 -8.23
N PRO A 135 15.76 -25.32 -7.24
CA PRO A 135 16.81 -26.31 -7.13
C PRO A 135 16.85 -27.04 -8.47
N LEU A 136 18.00 -26.99 -9.15
CA LEU A 136 18.25 -27.79 -10.33
C LEU A 136 17.95 -29.22 -9.89
N ALA A 137 16.84 -29.78 -10.38
CA ALA A 137 16.56 -31.18 -10.17
C ALA A 137 17.77 -31.91 -10.76
N SER A 138 18.62 -32.43 -9.88
CA SER A 138 19.70 -33.33 -10.25
C SER A 138 19.03 -34.49 -10.97
N SER A 139 19.09 -34.48 -12.30
CA SER A 139 18.82 -35.67 -13.09
C SER A 139 19.93 -36.67 -12.76
N ALA A 140 19.72 -37.44 -11.70
CA ALA A 140 20.52 -38.62 -11.43
C ALA A 140 20.07 -39.69 -12.44
N HIS A 141 21.04 -40.00 -13.28
CA HIS A 141 21.25 -41.11 -14.20
C HIS A 141 20.25 -42.28 -14.23
#